data_AF-A0A7S1R1Z8-F1
#
_entry.id   AF-A0A7S1R1Z8-F1
#
_cell.length_a   1.000
_cell.length_b   1.000
_cell.length_c   1.000
_cell.angle_alpha   90.00
_cell.angle_beta   90.00
_cell.angle_gamma   90.00
#
_symmetry.space_group_name_H-M   'P 1'
#
loop_
_entity.id
_entity.type
_entity.pdbx_description
1 polymer ?
#
loop_
_entity_poly.entity_id
_entity_poly.type
_entity_poly.pdbx_seq_one_letter_code
_entity_poly.pdbx_strand_id
1 'polypeptide(L)'
;SPRFTKFMTGIVLVNCAILMFVHYDMPVGLGIFVDVVCGFVDFVVVADFAAMYYFDGSKLFFKRLRRSFFDLVDGFVAVHCFIDLFLAETHLVPELRIVRILRFMKVFRQFELLHWILALVQSSIHYLINLLLLLIMFAIAFAVMGRHAFDGWVPTPTPCAAERLPPACNQRDNCVWVNHTEWMMYEDFAPLRGR
;
A
#
# COMPACT_ATOMS: atom_id res chain seq x y z
N SER A 1 22.38 -19.54 -19.32
CA SER A 1 21.87 -20.31 -20.48
C SER A 1 20.34 -20.32 -20.44
N PRO A 2 19.63 -20.06 -21.56
CA PRO A 2 18.16 -19.94 -21.57
C PRO A 2 17.41 -21.21 -21.14
N ARG A 3 18.06 -22.38 -21.18
CA ARG A 3 17.47 -23.64 -20.67
C ARG A 3 17.47 -23.70 -19.14
N PHE A 4 18.49 -23.14 -18.49
CA PHE A 4 18.62 -23.12 -17.03
C PHE A 4 17.59 -22.19 -16.39
N THR A 5 17.37 -21.02 -17.01
CA THR A 5 16.34 -20.06 -16.56
C THR A 5 14.95 -20.68 -16.62
N LYS A 6 14.58 -21.34 -17.73
CA LYS A 6 13.28 -22.02 -17.86
C LYS A 6 13.07 -23.15 -16.85
N PHE A 7 14.14 -23.88 -16.52
CA PHE A 7 14.11 -24.94 -15.51
C PHE A 7 13.90 -24.37 -14.09
N MET A 8 14.64 -23.31 -13.73
CA MET A 8 14.47 -22.58 -12.48
C MET A 8 13.06 -22.00 -12.35
N THR A 9 12.55 -21.37 -13.41
CA THR A 9 11.17 -20.87 -13.45
C THR A 9 10.17 -22.00 -13.22
N GLY A 10 10.35 -23.17 -13.85
CA GLY A 10 9.47 -24.33 -13.67
C GLY A 10 9.41 -24.85 -12.24
N ILE A 11 10.57 -25.03 -11.57
CA ILE A 11 10.64 -25.51 -10.19
C ILE A 11 9.95 -24.54 -9.23
N VAL A 12 10.20 -23.24 -9.41
CA VAL A 12 9.64 -22.20 -8.54
C VAL A 12 8.12 -22.08 -8.75
N LEU A 13 7.62 -22.28 -9.98
CA LEU A 13 6.20 -22.22 -10.32
C LEU A 13 5.43 -23.41 -9.74
N VAL A 14 6.01 -24.61 -9.77
CA VAL A 14 5.45 -25.79 -9.09
C VAL A 14 5.37 -25.56 -7.58
N ASN A 15 6.41 -25.00 -6.97
CA ASN A 15 6.40 -24.68 -5.54
C ASN A 15 5.35 -23.62 -5.15
N CYS A 16 5.14 -22.61 -5.99
CA CYS A 16 4.08 -21.63 -5.73
C CYS A 16 2.67 -22.15 -6.00
N ALA A 17 2.49 -23.06 -6.96
CA ALA A 17 1.23 -23.77 -7.11
C ALA A 17 0.91 -24.57 -5.84
N ILE A 18 1.89 -25.31 -5.29
CA ILE A 18 1.75 -26.05 -4.03
C ILE A 18 1.35 -25.11 -2.88
N LEU A 19 2.00 -23.95 -2.76
CA LEU A 19 1.68 -22.94 -1.73
C LEU A 19 0.26 -22.36 -1.90
N MET A 20 -0.21 -22.19 -3.14
CA MET A 20 -1.54 -21.65 -3.44
C MET A 20 -2.66 -22.63 -3.11
N PHE A 21 -2.40 -23.94 -3.21
CA PHE A 21 -3.34 -24.99 -2.81
C PHE A 21 -3.43 -25.17 -1.29
N VAL A 22 -2.59 -24.47 -0.50
CA VAL A 22 -2.61 -24.60 0.95
C VAL A 22 -3.78 -23.83 1.58
N HIS A 23 -4.91 -24.52 1.81
CA HIS A 23 -6.05 -24.01 2.56
C HIS A 23 -5.81 -24.05 4.09
N TYR A 24 -6.39 -23.10 4.83
CA TYR A 24 -6.28 -22.97 6.29
C TYR A 24 -7.03 -24.11 7.02
N ASP A 25 -6.53 -25.36 6.94
CA ASP A 25 -6.80 -26.48 7.87
C ASP A 25 -6.04 -27.74 7.39
N MET A 26 -4.71 -27.67 7.41
CA MET A 26 -3.87 -28.75 6.87
C MET A 26 -3.53 -29.84 7.92
N PRO A 27 -3.52 -31.13 7.52
CA PRO A 27 -2.95 -32.18 8.36
C PRO A 27 -1.45 -31.95 8.59
N VAL A 28 -0.98 -32.22 9.82
CA VAL A 28 0.39 -31.99 10.28
C VAL A 28 1.49 -32.54 9.35
N GLY A 29 1.26 -33.68 8.69
CA GLY A 29 2.22 -34.25 7.75
C GLY A 29 2.42 -33.42 6.47
N LEU A 30 1.34 -32.80 5.96
CA LEU A 30 1.42 -31.99 4.75
C LEU A 30 2.07 -30.62 5.03
N GLY A 31 1.85 -30.07 6.22
CA GLY A 31 2.56 -28.86 6.68
C GLY A 31 4.07 -29.05 6.69
N ILE A 32 4.56 -30.15 7.27
CA ILE A 32 6.00 -30.48 7.31
C ILE A 32 6.58 -30.63 5.90
N PHE A 33 5.87 -31.33 5.00
CA PHE A 33 6.31 -31.49 3.61
C PHE A 33 6.42 -30.14 2.89
N VAL A 34 5.41 -29.29 3.03
CA VAL A 34 5.40 -27.96 2.41
C VAL A 34 6.52 -27.07 2.96
N ASP A 35 6.78 -27.10 4.27
CA ASP A 35 7.87 -26.33 4.88
C ASP A 35 9.25 -26.75 4.36
N VAL A 36 9.50 -28.05 4.22
CA VAL A 36 10.75 -28.59 3.65
C VAL A 36 10.92 -28.16 2.18
N VAL A 37 9.86 -28.27 1.38
CA VAL A 37 9.90 -27.88 -0.03
C VAL A 37 10.08 -26.36 -0.19
N CYS A 38 9.40 -25.56 0.65
CA CYS A 38 9.57 -24.11 0.67
C CYS A 38 11.01 -23.71 1.02
N GLY A 39 11.60 -24.32 2.06
CA GLY A 39 12.99 -24.07 2.43
C GLY A 39 13.97 -24.42 1.32
N PHE A 40 13.76 -25.53 0.62
CA PHE A 40 14.59 -25.92 -0.53
C PHE A 40 14.52 -24.90 -1.66
N VAL A 41 13.32 -24.42 -2.01
CA VAL A 41 13.18 -23.40 -3.06
C VAL A 41 13.81 -22.07 -2.65
N ASP A 42 13.69 -21.69 -1.38
CA ASP A 42 14.29 -20.46 -0.87
C ASP A 42 15.81 -20.52 -0.94
N PHE A 43 16.41 -21.68 -0.61
CA PHE A 43 17.83 -21.93 -0.81
C PHE A 43 18.25 -21.79 -2.29
N VAL A 44 17.49 -22.38 -3.20
CA VAL A 44 17.76 -22.31 -4.65
C VAL A 44 17.71 -20.86 -5.15
N VAL A 45 16.76 -20.05 -4.68
CA VAL A 45 16.64 -18.62 -5.04
C VAL A 45 17.83 -17.82 -4.52
N VAL A 46 18.24 -18.04 -3.26
CA VAL A 46 19.40 -17.35 -2.69
C VAL A 46 20.68 -17.75 -3.42
N ALA A 47 20.83 -19.03 -3.77
CA ALA A 47 22.00 -19.52 -4.51
C ALA A 47 22.09 -18.92 -5.92
N ASP A 48 20.98 -18.80 -6.64
CA ASP A 48 20.92 -18.16 -7.96
C ASP A 48 21.32 -16.68 -7.88
N PHE A 49 20.79 -15.96 -6.90
CA PHE A 49 21.12 -14.55 -6.65
C PHE A 49 22.59 -14.35 -6.25
N ALA A 50 23.12 -15.24 -5.40
CA ALA A 50 24.53 -15.23 -5.01
C ALA A 50 25.43 -15.49 -6.23
N ALA A 51 25.11 -16.47 -7.07
CA ALA A 51 25.85 -16.74 -8.30
C ALA A 51 25.88 -15.49 -9.21
N MET A 52 24.73 -14.83 -9.37
CA MET A 52 24.63 -13.61 -10.16
C MET A 52 25.49 -12.47 -9.59
N TYR A 53 25.54 -12.33 -8.26
CA TYR A 53 26.44 -11.39 -7.59
C TYR A 53 27.93 -11.72 -7.84
N TYR A 54 28.32 -12.99 -7.77
CA TYR A 54 29.70 -13.44 -8.02
C TYR A 54 30.15 -13.17 -9.46
N PHE A 55 29.27 -13.40 -10.45
CA PHE A 55 29.63 -13.22 -11.86
C PHE A 55 29.71 -11.74 -12.29
N ASP A 56 28.81 -10.88 -11.82
CA ASP A 56 28.77 -9.48 -12.26
C ASP A 56 29.60 -8.50 -11.40
N GLY A 57 29.94 -8.89 -10.17
CA GLY A 57 30.67 -8.05 -9.22
C GLY A 57 29.84 -6.89 -8.64
N SER A 58 30.23 -6.43 -7.45
CA SER A 58 29.42 -5.52 -6.60
C SER A 58 28.95 -4.22 -7.28
N LYS A 59 29.82 -3.54 -8.04
CA LYS A 59 29.49 -2.24 -8.64
C LYS A 59 28.54 -2.35 -9.83
N LEU A 60 28.74 -3.37 -10.67
CA LEU A 60 27.90 -3.60 -11.84
C LEU A 60 26.54 -4.17 -11.43
N PHE A 61 26.53 -5.00 -10.38
CA PHE A 61 25.34 -5.54 -9.75
C PHE A 61 24.43 -4.44 -9.21
N PHE A 62 24.95 -3.51 -8.41
CA PHE A 62 24.13 -2.42 -7.84
C PHE A 62 23.57 -1.48 -8.92
N LYS A 63 24.36 -1.23 -9.98
CA LYS A 63 23.90 -0.45 -11.13
C LYS A 63 22.77 -1.16 -11.89
N ARG A 64 22.81 -2.50 -11.97
CA ARG A 64 21.74 -3.31 -12.58
C ARG A 64 20.49 -3.30 -11.73
N LEU A 65 20.63 -3.50 -10.42
CA LEU A 65 19.51 -3.53 -9.47
C LEU A 65 18.68 -2.24 -9.47
N ARG A 66 19.32 -1.09 -9.72
CA ARG A 66 18.65 0.22 -9.73
C ARG A 66 18.04 0.59 -11.10
N ARG A 67 18.26 -0.20 -12.14
CA ARG A 67 17.86 0.16 -13.51
C ARG A 67 16.37 -0.04 -13.76
N SER A 68 15.80 -1.09 -13.17
CA SER A 68 14.40 -1.47 -13.36
C SER A 68 13.75 -1.74 -12.02
N PHE A 69 12.46 -1.42 -11.90
CA PHE A 69 11.69 -1.74 -10.70
C PHE A 69 11.71 -3.25 -10.41
N PHE A 70 11.72 -4.07 -11.45
CA PHE A 70 11.76 -5.52 -11.35
C PHE A 70 13.05 -6.10 -10.81
N ASP A 71 14.19 -5.56 -11.22
CA ASP A 71 15.50 -6.00 -10.72
C ASP A 71 15.61 -5.71 -9.21
N LEU A 72 15.00 -4.61 -8.75
CA LEU A 72 14.90 -4.27 -7.33
C LEU A 72 13.98 -5.22 -6.57
N VAL A 73 12.83 -5.58 -7.14
CA VAL A 73 11.90 -6.55 -6.56
C VAL A 73 12.55 -7.93 -6.44
N ASP A 74 13.27 -8.41 -7.46
CA ASP A 74 13.98 -9.70 -7.42
C ASP A 74 15.07 -9.70 -6.34
N GLY A 75 15.81 -8.60 -6.19
CA GLY A 75 16.76 -8.43 -5.07
C GLY A 75 16.10 -8.44 -3.70
N PHE A 76 14.93 -7.81 -3.55
CA PHE A 76 14.19 -7.81 -2.30
C PHE A 76 13.65 -9.21 -1.95
N VAL A 77 13.19 -9.98 -2.96
CA VAL A 77 12.81 -11.39 -2.81
C VAL A 77 13.99 -12.25 -2.35
N ALA A 78 15.18 -12.07 -2.92
CA ALA A 78 16.36 -12.83 -2.54
C ALA A 78 16.81 -12.54 -1.09
N VAL A 79 16.82 -11.27 -0.69
CA VAL A 79 17.11 -10.87 0.70
C VAL A 79 16.08 -11.48 1.65
N HIS A 80 14.81 -11.49 1.25
CA HIS A 80 13.76 -12.10 2.04
C HIS A 80 13.97 -13.61 2.23
N CYS A 81 14.31 -14.36 1.16
CA CYS A 81 14.62 -15.78 1.27
C CYS A 81 15.84 -16.03 2.18
N PHE A 82 16.85 -15.16 2.13
CA PHE A 82 18.00 -15.25 3.02
C PHE A 82 17.61 -15.07 4.49
N ILE A 83 16.75 -14.09 4.77
CA ILE A 83 16.19 -13.87 6.11
C ILE A 83 15.36 -15.07 6.56
N ASP A 84 14.47 -15.60 5.71
CA ASP A 84 13.65 -16.78 5.99
C ASP A 84 14.53 -17.99 6.40
N LEU A 85 15.63 -18.25 5.68
CA LEU A 85 16.58 -19.33 5.99
C LEU A 85 17.36 -19.07 7.29
N PHE A 86 17.81 -17.83 7.51
CA PHE A 86 18.53 -17.46 8.73
C PHE A 86 17.64 -17.51 9.98
N LEU A 87 16.36 -17.18 9.83
CA LEU A 87 15.37 -17.25 10.91
C LEU A 87 15.02 -18.71 11.26
N ALA A 88 15.05 -19.62 10.28
CA ALA A 88 14.84 -21.04 10.50
C ALA A 88 15.90 -21.64 11.46
N GLU A 89 17.15 -21.20 11.37
CA GLU A 89 18.25 -21.63 12.26
C GLU A 89 18.15 -21.05 13.67
N THR A 90 17.62 -19.82 13.80
CA THR A 90 17.68 -19.08 15.06
C THR A 90 16.47 -19.33 15.97
N HIS A 91 15.40 -20.00 15.50
CA HIS A 91 14.16 -20.24 16.26
C HIS A 91 13.56 -18.99 16.95
N LEU A 92 14.00 -17.78 16.57
CA LEU A 92 13.95 -16.62 17.47
C LEU A 92 12.69 -15.76 17.30
N VAL A 93 11.87 -15.96 16.26
CA VAL A 93 10.59 -15.24 16.16
C VAL A 93 9.56 -15.94 15.25
N PRO A 94 8.32 -16.21 15.71
CA PRO A 94 7.30 -16.89 14.89
C PRO A 94 6.40 -15.95 14.06
N GLU A 95 6.50 -14.62 14.21
CA GLU A 95 5.49 -13.71 13.65
C GLU A 95 6.07 -12.45 13.01
N LEU A 96 6.67 -12.59 11.83
CA LEU A 96 6.74 -11.48 10.89
C LEU A 96 5.65 -11.71 9.83
N ARG A 97 4.44 -11.21 10.10
CA ARG A 97 3.33 -11.24 9.12
C ARG A 97 3.74 -10.61 7.79
N ILE A 98 4.63 -9.62 7.86
CA ILE A 98 5.26 -8.97 6.71
C ILE A 98 6.05 -9.98 5.88
N VAL A 99 6.90 -10.82 6.49
CA VAL A 99 7.67 -11.88 5.81
C VAL A 99 6.74 -12.85 5.06
N ARG A 100 5.59 -13.21 5.63
CA ARG A 100 4.58 -14.01 4.92
C ARG A 100 3.99 -13.29 3.70
N ILE A 101 3.73 -11.98 3.78
CA ILE A 101 3.28 -11.16 2.63
C ILE A 101 4.39 -11.09 1.56
N LEU A 102 5.66 -11.04 1.97
CA LEU A 102 6.80 -11.10 1.05
C LEU A 102 6.93 -12.47 0.36
N ARG A 103 6.40 -13.56 0.92
CA ARG A 103 6.28 -14.83 0.16
C ARG A 103 5.29 -14.74 -0.99
N PHE A 104 4.18 -14.02 -0.83
CA PHE A 104 3.25 -13.73 -1.95
C PHE A 104 3.96 -12.93 -3.07
N MET A 105 4.92 -12.09 -2.70
CA MET A 105 5.74 -11.35 -3.66
C MET A 105 6.60 -12.25 -4.56
N LYS A 106 6.94 -13.48 -4.14
CA LYS A 106 7.63 -14.48 -4.98
C LYS A 106 6.83 -14.85 -6.23
N VAL A 107 5.50 -14.74 -6.16
CA VAL A 107 4.59 -15.05 -7.29
C VAL A 107 4.73 -14.01 -8.40
N PHE A 108 5.02 -12.75 -8.08
CA PHE A 108 5.19 -11.68 -9.07
C PHE A 108 6.38 -11.92 -10.00
N ARG A 109 7.43 -12.63 -9.53
CA ARG A 109 8.56 -13.03 -10.37
C ARG A 109 8.17 -14.01 -11.49
N GLN A 110 7.06 -14.73 -11.31
CA GLN A 110 6.72 -15.92 -12.11
C GLN A 110 5.91 -15.57 -13.35
N PHE A 111 5.26 -14.41 -13.33
CA PHE A 111 4.49 -13.93 -14.46
C PHE A 111 5.42 -13.21 -15.44
N GLU A 112 6.04 -13.98 -16.34
CA GLU A 112 6.73 -13.42 -17.53
C GLU A 112 5.83 -12.43 -18.28
N LEU A 113 4.53 -12.75 -18.39
CA LEU A 113 3.52 -11.87 -18.98
C LEU A 113 3.41 -10.54 -18.22
N LEU A 114 3.50 -10.54 -16.89
CA LEU A 114 3.48 -9.31 -16.10
C LEU A 114 4.75 -8.50 -16.34
N HIS A 115 5.92 -9.13 -16.48
CA HIS A 115 7.15 -8.44 -16.84
C HIS A 115 7.05 -7.73 -18.19
N TRP A 116 6.54 -8.42 -19.21
CA TRP A 116 6.31 -7.82 -20.54
C TRP A 116 5.30 -6.67 -20.49
N ILE A 117 4.19 -6.84 -19.78
CA ILE A 117 3.17 -5.79 -19.63
C ILE A 117 3.72 -4.60 -18.88
N LEU A 118 4.37 -4.80 -17.74
CA LEU A 118 4.91 -3.71 -16.94
C LEU A 118 6.10 -3.02 -17.62
N ALA A 119 6.88 -3.70 -18.46
CA ALA A 119 7.86 -3.04 -19.32
C ALA A 119 7.19 -2.06 -20.29
N LEU A 120 6.04 -2.47 -20.86
CA LEU A 120 5.21 -1.61 -21.70
C LEU A 120 4.65 -0.42 -20.89
N VAL A 121 4.14 -0.67 -19.68
CA VAL A 121 3.64 0.37 -18.78
C VAL A 121 4.75 1.35 -18.39
N GLN A 122 5.94 0.85 -18.03
CA GLN A 122 7.06 1.67 -17.61
C GLN A 122 7.54 2.60 -18.73
N SER A 123 7.47 2.16 -19.99
CA SER A 123 7.75 3.05 -21.13
C SER A 123 6.72 4.19 -21.27
N SER A 124 5.46 3.92 -20.92
CA SER A 124 4.36 4.89 -21.00
C SER A 124 4.23 5.76 -19.75
N ILE A 125 4.82 5.34 -18.62
CA ILE A 125 4.59 5.95 -17.31
C ILE A 125 5.02 7.42 -17.26
N HIS A 126 6.11 7.76 -17.96
CA HIS A 126 6.58 9.15 -18.04
C HIS A 126 5.54 10.08 -18.67
N TYR A 127 4.87 9.61 -19.73
CA TYR A 127 3.80 10.37 -20.40
C TYR A 127 2.52 10.40 -19.55
N LEU A 128 2.17 9.29 -18.89
CA LEU A 128 1.03 9.22 -17.98
C LEU A 128 1.17 10.18 -16.79
N ILE A 129 2.36 10.27 -16.19
CA ILE A 129 2.63 11.19 -15.08
C ILE A 129 2.44 12.64 -15.52
N ASN A 130 2.94 13.01 -16.69
CA ASN A 130 2.77 14.37 -17.22
C ASN A 130 1.29 14.70 -17.48
N LEU A 131 0.54 13.76 -18.04
CA LEU A 131 -0.90 13.92 -18.25
C LEU A 131 -1.65 14.05 -16.93
N LEU A 132 -1.33 13.21 -15.94
CA LEU A 132 -1.93 13.26 -14.61
C LEU A 132 -1.64 14.58 -13.91
N LEU A 133 -0.40 15.07 -14.00
CA LEU A 133 0.01 16.35 -13.42
C LEU A 133 -0.77 17.50 -14.06
N LEU A 134 -0.91 17.48 -15.39
CA LEU A 134 -1.73 18.45 -16.11
C LEU A 134 -3.20 18.41 -15.66
N LEU A 135 -3.77 17.21 -15.53
CA LEU A 135 -5.14 17.01 -15.06
C LEU A 135 -5.34 17.58 -13.66
N ILE A 136 -4.40 17.33 -12.75
CA ILE A 136 -4.44 17.87 -11.38
C ILE A 136 -4.31 19.39 -11.41
N MET A 137 -3.41 19.94 -12.22
CA MET A 137 -3.25 21.39 -12.36
C MET A 137 -4.55 22.06 -12.84
N PHE A 138 -5.22 21.44 -13.81
CA PHE A 138 -6.51 21.90 -14.32
C PHE A 138 -7.63 21.80 -13.27
N ALA A 139 -7.68 20.68 -12.53
CA ALA A 139 -8.61 20.51 -11.42
C ALA A 139 -8.40 21.59 -10.34
N ILE A 140 -7.16 21.97 -10.04
CA ILE A 140 -6.84 23.05 -9.10
C ILE A 140 -7.36 24.40 -9.60
N ALA A 141 -7.18 24.72 -10.89
CA ALA A 141 -7.68 25.97 -11.47
C ALA A 141 -9.21 26.09 -11.33
N PHE A 142 -9.94 25.01 -11.61
CA PHE A 142 -11.38 24.97 -11.39
C PHE A 142 -11.78 24.99 -9.93
N ALA A 143 -11.02 24.37 -9.03
CA ALA A 143 -11.28 24.47 -7.59
C ALA A 143 -11.16 25.91 -7.10
N VAL A 144 -10.17 26.67 -7.60
CA VAL A 144 -10.02 28.10 -7.29
C VAL A 144 -11.19 28.91 -7.85
N MET A 145 -11.54 28.71 -9.13
CA MET A 145 -12.71 29.38 -9.73
C MET A 145 -14.02 29.02 -9.00
N GLY A 146 -14.19 27.76 -8.58
CA GLY A 146 -15.35 27.29 -7.84
C GLY A 146 -15.50 28.00 -6.49
N ARG A 147 -14.40 28.27 -5.78
CA ARG A 147 -14.47 29.09 -4.56
C ARG A 147 -14.95 30.51 -4.83
N HIS A 148 -14.54 31.12 -5.93
CA HIS A 148 -15.02 32.45 -6.30
C HIS A 148 -16.46 32.46 -6.86
N ALA A 149 -16.93 31.32 -7.38
CA ALA A 149 -18.29 31.19 -7.93
C ALA A 149 -19.35 30.81 -6.87
N PHE A 150 -18.95 30.13 -5.80
CA PHE A 150 -19.86 29.64 -4.74
C PHE A 150 -19.62 30.26 -3.37
N ASP A 151 -18.84 31.35 -3.29
CA ASP A 151 -18.59 32.07 -2.04
C ASP A 151 -19.94 32.60 -1.49
N GLY A 152 -20.50 31.90 -0.50
CA GLY A 152 -21.79 32.23 0.13
C GLY A 152 -23.00 31.37 -0.25
N TRP A 153 -22.88 30.34 -1.12
CA TRP A 153 -24.02 29.42 -1.37
C TRP A 153 -24.25 28.46 -0.20
N VAL A 154 -23.18 28.04 0.49
CA VAL A 154 -23.29 27.15 1.65
C VAL A 154 -23.59 28.01 2.88
N PRO A 155 -24.77 27.89 3.52
CA PRO A 155 -25.04 28.59 4.76
C PRO A 155 -24.11 28.06 5.85
N THR A 156 -23.09 28.85 6.21
CA THR A 156 -22.31 28.64 7.43
C THR A 156 -23.16 29.06 8.62
N PRO A 157 -23.30 28.25 9.68
CA PRO A 157 -23.95 28.69 10.90
C PRO A 157 -23.14 29.87 11.45
N THR A 158 -23.74 31.06 11.43
CA THR A 158 -23.16 32.26 12.05
C THR A 158 -23.53 32.22 13.53
N PRO A 159 -22.56 32.33 14.46
CA PRO A 159 -22.92 32.62 15.84
C PRO A 159 -23.58 33.99 15.86
N CYS A 160 -24.74 34.08 16.51
CA CYS A 160 -25.53 35.30 16.66
C CYS A 160 -24.76 36.34 17.49
N ALA A 161 -23.80 37.03 16.88
CA ALA A 161 -23.12 38.17 17.49
C ALA A 161 -24.03 39.40 17.42
N ALA A 162 -24.49 39.78 18.61
CA ALA A 162 -25.36 40.91 18.89
C ALA A 162 -24.83 42.24 18.35
N GLU A 163 -25.60 42.91 17.48
CA GLU A 163 -25.77 44.38 17.50
C GLU A 163 -26.96 44.87 16.65
N ARG A 164 -27.93 44.02 16.30
CA ARG A 164 -29.14 44.47 15.60
C ARG A 164 -30.37 44.31 16.50
N LEU A 165 -30.92 45.45 16.92
CA LEU A 165 -32.28 45.62 17.43
C LEU A 165 -33.30 44.84 16.55
N PRO A 166 -34.32 44.19 17.14
CA PRO A 166 -35.21 43.26 16.42
C PRO A 166 -36.24 44.00 15.55
N PRO A 167 -36.44 43.56 14.29
CA PRO A 167 -37.58 42.66 14.03
C PRO A 167 -37.29 41.47 13.08
N ALA A 168 -36.04 41.01 12.91
CA ALA A 168 -35.69 40.06 11.84
C ALA A 168 -35.19 38.66 12.30
N CYS A 169 -35.67 38.13 13.43
CA CYS A 169 -35.36 36.74 13.81
C CYS A 169 -36.49 35.81 13.32
N ASN A 170 -36.19 34.92 12.36
CA ASN A 170 -37.15 33.98 11.80
C ASN A 170 -37.08 32.64 12.53
N GLN A 171 -38.22 31.99 12.69
CA GLN A 171 -38.56 30.94 13.67
C GLN A 171 -37.88 29.57 13.47
N ARG A 172 -36.73 29.50 12.78
CA ARG A 172 -36.00 28.26 12.46
C ARG A 172 -34.69 28.07 13.20
N ASP A 173 -34.26 29.05 13.99
CA ASP A 173 -33.05 28.95 14.79
C ASP A 173 -33.42 28.59 16.24
N ASN A 174 -32.75 27.58 16.81
CA ASN A 174 -32.99 27.02 18.15
C ASN A 174 -32.57 27.99 19.27
N CYS A 175 -33.21 29.15 19.34
CA CYS A 175 -33.03 30.15 20.37
C CYS A 175 -34.19 30.00 21.38
N VAL A 176 -33.86 29.72 22.64
CA VAL A 176 -34.86 29.63 23.72
C VAL A 176 -34.73 30.85 24.62
N TRP A 177 -35.86 31.46 24.97
CA TRP A 177 -35.92 32.57 25.93
C TRP A 177 -35.64 32.04 27.34
N VAL A 178 -34.60 32.57 28.00
CA VAL A 178 -34.27 32.19 29.39
C VAL A 178 -34.70 33.28 30.38
N ASN A 179 -34.59 34.56 30.01
CA ASN A 179 -35.12 35.69 30.81
C ASN A 179 -35.33 36.94 29.94
N HIS A 180 -36.02 37.97 30.46
CA HIS A 180 -36.43 39.17 29.70
C HIS A 180 -35.29 40.02 29.10
N THR A 181 -34.03 39.73 29.43
CA THR A 181 -32.87 40.51 28.97
C THR A 181 -31.75 39.65 28.37
N GLU A 182 -31.87 38.33 28.33
CA GLU A 182 -30.76 37.45 27.96
C GLU A 182 -31.20 36.25 27.09
N TRP A 183 -30.36 35.94 26.11
CA TRP A 183 -30.52 34.84 25.16
C TRP A 183 -29.42 33.80 25.38
N MET A 184 -29.76 32.51 25.38
CA MET A 184 -28.76 31.43 25.47
C MET A 184 -29.08 30.34 24.43
N MET A 185 -28.04 29.67 23.93
CA MET A 185 -28.23 28.51 23.05
C MET A 185 -28.66 27.30 23.87
N TYR A 186 -29.51 26.44 23.30
CA TYR A 186 -30.04 25.24 23.98
C TYR A 186 -28.93 24.25 24.42
N GLU A 187 -27.77 24.24 23.75
CA GLU A 187 -26.63 23.38 24.11
C GLU A 187 -25.98 23.75 25.45
N ASP A 188 -26.02 25.02 25.87
CA ASP A 188 -25.43 25.48 27.14
C ASP A 188 -26.29 25.09 28.36
N PHE A 189 -27.54 24.68 28.14
CA PHE A 189 -28.48 24.29 29.21
C PHE A 189 -28.44 22.80 29.56
N ALA A 190 -27.69 21.97 28.84
CA ALA A 190 -27.55 20.56 29.16
C ALA A 190 -26.57 20.37 30.34
N PRO A 191 -27.01 19.86 31.51
CA PRO A 191 -26.21 19.88 32.72
C PRO A 191 -25.11 18.80 32.74
N LEU A 192 -23.87 19.28 32.83
CA LEU A 192 -22.84 18.92 33.83
C LEU A 192 -22.53 17.42 34.06
N ARG A 193 -21.57 16.84 33.32
CA ARG A 193 -20.68 15.80 33.87
C ARG A 193 -19.33 15.82 33.16
N GLY A 194 -18.36 16.46 33.80
CA GLY A 194 -17.09 16.84 33.19
C GLY A 194 -16.16 15.69 32.81
N ARG A 195 -15.34 15.96 31.80
CA ARG A 195 -13.88 16.07 31.92
C ARG A 195 -13.32 16.74 30.68
#